data_AF-A0A0J5X1U8-F1
#
_entry.id   AF-A0A0J5X1U8-F1
#
_cell.length_a   1.000
_cell.length_b   1.000
_cell.length_c   1.000
_cell.angle_alpha   90.00
_cell.angle_beta   90.00
_cell.angle_gamma   90.00
#
_symmetry.space_group_name_H-M   'P 1'
#
loop_
_entity.id
_entity.type
_entity.pdbx_description
1 polymer ?
#
loop_
_entity_poly.entity_id
_entity_poly.type
_entity_poly.pdbx_seq_one_letter_code
_entity_poly.pdbx_strand_id
1 'polypeptide(L)'
;MQEFELDGQEYDAASNSFLAKLPAAHEAKTRPLCMCSNPRIPMYIARFEGRFQVKRMPGTGAKHKIGCDSYEAPPGLSGFGDVDGSAIVEDPESGEVTLKIGFALAKGAAREMPEPSDNEPDSIKADGKKLTLRGLLHYLWEQAGLNRWSPAMSGKRNWSVVRKYLLLAAAGKNAKKMSLEDMLYVPEIFVGDQKDLIAQRRTEHLARISVSESGKPHFVLVIGELKEITTARFGFKLVIKHLPDYGLMVDEKTKKRIEKVFAPELEIWSATDGTHLMVIATVSLSSTGIATVQEVSMMLTTDSWIPFETLADNTLLKTLAKRRYQKCLRYNQTAKHPIATALLTDAERGTALYVVPADALSGYQAELDVLIAESELDAWIWRPGVEAMPPLPLTAYDAARASTNRPRPPTPAPAPAPAPAPAPATVLVFDEPPIDVEPLPMLDDEPPYSDEDRPANWL
;
A
#
# COMPACT_ATOMS: atom_id res chain seq x y z
N MET A 1 -14.66 -3.78 7.37
CA MET A 1 -14.92 -2.37 7.05
C MET A 1 -14.56 -1.57 8.30
N GLN A 2 -14.11 -0.32 8.20
CA GLN A 2 -13.78 0.46 9.40
C GLN A 2 -15.07 0.97 10.04
N GLU A 3 -15.18 0.80 11.35
CA GLU A 3 -16.33 1.25 12.14
C GLU A 3 -15.88 2.28 13.17
N PHE A 4 -16.73 3.28 13.38
CA PHE A 4 -16.51 4.37 14.30
C PHE A 4 -17.66 4.51 15.28
N GLU A 5 -17.33 4.85 16.52
CA GLU A 5 -18.28 5.38 17.48
C GLU A 5 -18.19 6.91 17.49
N LEU A 6 -19.33 7.59 17.53
CA LEU A 6 -19.41 9.03 17.75
C LEU A 6 -20.67 9.33 18.58
N ASP A 7 -20.50 10.03 19.71
CA ASP A 7 -21.58 10.33 20.66
C ASP A 7 -22.37 9.08 21.13
N GLY A 8 -21.66 7.97 21.39
CA GLY A 8 -22.26 6.71 21.84
C GLY A 8 -23.00 5.91 20.77
N GLN A 9 -22.97 6.35 19.50
CA GLN A 9 -23.58 5.66 18.37
C GLN A 9 -22.54 5.09 17.43
N GLU A 10 -22.81 3.91 16.90
CA GLU A 10 -21.91 3.18 16.00
C GLU A 10 -22.26 3.44 14.53
N TYR A 11 -21.23 3.58 13.72
CA TYR A 11 -21.32 3.96 12.33
C TYR A 11 -20.34 3.20 11.47
N ASP A 12 -20.79 2.78 10.29
CA ASP A 12 -19.89 2.43 9.20
C ASP A 12 -19.19 3.69 8.66
N ALA A 13 -17.87 3.61 8.45
CA ALA A 13 -17.04 4.73 8.01
C ALA A 13 -17.46 5.33 6.67
N ALA A 14 -18.06 4.54 5.77
CA ALA A 14 -18.51 5.00 4.46
C ALA A 14 -19.98 5.43 4.45
N SER A 15 -20.71 5.31 5.56
CA SER A 15 -22.12 5.66 5.62
C SER A 15 -22.35 7.18 5.50
N ASN A 16 -23.33 7.57 4.68
CA ASN A 16 -23.71 8.99 4.54
C ASN A 16 -24.19 9.59 5.88
N SER A 17 -24.82 8.77 6.73
CA SER A 17 -25.22 9.16 8.08
C SER A 17 -24.04 9.57 8.96
N PHE A 18 -22.91 8.88 8.85
CA PHE A 18 -21.68 9.24 9.56
C PHE A 18 -21.04 10.49 8.98
N LEU A 19 -20.88 10.55 7.66
CA LEU A 19 -20.25 11.68 6.98
C LEU A 19 -21.00 13.00 7.25
N ALA A 20 -22.33 12.95 7.36
CA ALA A 20 -23.15 14.11 7.69
C ALA A 20 -22.95 14.65 9.13
N LYS A 21 -22.40 13.84 10.05
CA LYS A 21 -22.13 14.24 11.45
C LYS A 21 -20.78 14.92 11.64
N LEU A 22 -19.82 14.65 10.75
CA LEU A 22 -18.44 15.14 10.89
C LEU A 22 -18.31 16.67 11.00
N PRO A 23 -19.10 17.51 10.29
CA PRO A 23 -19.00 18.96 10.44
C PRO A 23 -19.31 19.44 11.87
N ALA A 24 -20.45 19.01 12.42
CA ALA A 24 -20.86 19.40 13.77
C ALA A 24 -19.92 18.83 14.84
N ALA A 25 -19.46 17.59 14.68
CA ALA A 25 -18.49 16.99 15.57
C ALA A 25 -17.13 17.71 15.54
N HIS A 26 -16.68 18.16 14.37
CA HIS A 26 -15.47 18.96 14.23
C HIS A 26 -15.59 20.31 14.97
N GLU A 27 -16.72 21.01 14.80
CA GLU A 27 -16.99 22.29 15.51
C GLU A 27 -17.05 22.10 17.03
N ALA A 28 -17.71 21.03 17.49
CA ALA A 28 -17.81 20.67 18.90
C ALA A 28 -16.52 20.07 19.50
N LYS A 29 -15.50 19.80 18.66
CA LYS A 29 -14.28 19.06 19.01
C LYS A 29 -14.56 17.66 19.59
N THR A 30 -15.69 17.06 19.23
CA THR A 30 -16.02 15.68 19.57
C THR A 30 -15.20 14.73 18.70
N ARG A 31 -14.55 13.75 19.33
CA ARG A 31 -13.68 12.79 18.64
C ARG A 31 -14.44 11.51 18.31
N PRO A 32 -14.45 11.08 17.03
CA PRO A 32 -14.81 9.71 16.70
C PRO A 32 -13.82 8.73 17.34
N LEU A 33 -14.29 7.55 17.73
CA LEU A 33 -13.47 6.46 18.24
C LEU A 33 -13.46 5.29 17.25
N CYS A 34 -12.29 4.87 16.81
CA CYS A 34 -12.13 3.68 15.98
C CYS A 34 -12.39 2.42 16.80
N MET A 35 -13.27 1.56 16.31
CA MET A 35 -13.75 0.38 17.02
C MET A 35 -12.92 -0.89 16.77
N CYS A 36 -11.77 -0.79 16.09
CA CYS A 36 -10.98 -1.96 15.70
C CYS A 36 -10.29 -2.68 16.87
N SER A 37 -10.20 -2.03 18.04
CA SER A 37 -9.51 -2.52 19.23
C SER A 37 -10.34 -2.17 20.48
N ASN A 38 -10.09 -2.87 21.59
CA ASN A 38 -10.64 -2.55 22.92
C ASN A 38 -9.48 -2.28 23.90
N PRO A 39 -9.34 -1.08 24.50
CA PRO A 39 -10.24 0.08 24.38
C PRO A 39 -10.25 0.69 22.97
N ARG A 40 -11.39 1.32 22.62
CA ARG A 40 -11.60 2.02 21.34
C ARG A 40 -10.60 3.18 21.22
N ILE A 41 -10.13 3.45 20.00
CA ILE A 41 -8.97 4.34 19.77
C ILE A 41 -9.47 5.72 19.30
N PRO A 42 -9.14 6.82 20.00
CA PRO A 42 -9.53 8.15 19.58
C PRO A 42 -8.97 8.54 18.20
N MET A 43 -9.78 9.28 17.44
CA MET A 43 -9.44 9.84 16.14
C MET A 43 -9.56 11.38 16.17
N TYR A 44 -9.21 12.04 15.06
CA TYR A 44 -9.54 13.45 14.85
C TYR A 44 -10.25 13.65 13.52
N ILE A 45 -10.95 14.77 13.38
CA ILE A 45 -11.64 15.14 12.13
C ILE A 45 -10.81 16.25 11.48
N ALA A 46 -10.41 16.05 10.23
CA ALA A 46 -9.76 17.06 9.39
C ALA A 46 -10.79 17.71 8.46
N ARG A 47 -10.58 18.98 8.09
CA ARG A 47 -11.43 19.74 7.15
C ARG A 47 -10.63 20.18 5.92
N PHE A 48 -11.21 20.05 4.72
CA PHE A 48 -10.62 20.47 3.44
C PHE A 48 -11.72 20.92 2.45
N GLU A 49 -11.65 22.15 1.93
CA GLU A 49 -12.66 22.71 0.99
C GLU A 49 -14.12 22.46 1.42
N GLY A 50 -14.41 22.59 2.72
CA GLY A 50 -15.73 22.32 3.30
C GLY A 50 -16.09 20.83 3.44
N ARG A 51 -15.18 19.91 3.12
CA ARG A 51 -15.31 18.46 3.32
C ARG A 51 -14.61 18.04 4.61
N PHE A 52 -15.10 16.98 5.24
CA PHE A 52 -14.58 16.47 6.50
C PHE A 52 -14.16 15.00 6.37
N GLN A 53 -13.08 14.61 7.03
CA GLN A 53 -12.56 13.24 7.02
C GLN A 53 -11.97 12.88 8.39
N VAL A 54 -12.24 11.65 8.84
CA VAL A 54 -11.64 11.09 10.06
C VAL A 54 -10.19 10.64 9.79
N LYS A 55 -9.26 11.01 10.67
CA LYS A 55 -7.85 10.66 10.61
C LYS A 55 -7.36 10.10 11.95
N ARG A 56 -6.35 9.22 11.90
CA ARG A 56 -5.74 8.60 13.08
C ARG A 56 -5.09 9.66 13.96
N MET A 57 -5.12 9.47 15.29
CA MET A 57 -4.31 10.32 16.16
C MET A 57 -2.80 10.09 15.92
N PRO A 58 -1.96 11.12 16.04
CA PRO A 58 -0.51 10.95 15.96
C PRO A 58 0.01 9.87 16.93
N GLY A 59 0.93 9.03 16.47
CA GLY A 59 1.52 7.95 17.27
C GLY A 59 0.57 6.82 17.69
N THR A 60 -0.65 6.73 17.13
CA THR A 60 -1.62 5.68 17.46
C THR A 60 -1.73 4.56 16.43
N GLY A 61 -1.01 4.64 15.31
CA GLY A 61 -1.09 3.67 14.21
C GLY A 61 -0.89 2.21 14.66
N ALA A 62 0.12 1.95 15.49
CA ALA A 62 0.40 0.62 16.05
C ALA A 62 -0.65 0.09 17.04
N LYS A 63 -1.55 0.96 17.56
CA LYS A 63 -2.62 0.55 18.50
C LYS A 63 -3.81 -0.07 17.76
N HIS A 64 -3.96 0.22 16.47
CA HIS A 64 -5.04 -0.34 15.66
C HIS A 64 -4.76 -1.81 15.33
N LYS A 65 -5.82 -2.61 15.20
CA LYS A 65 -5.71 -4.00 14.74
C LYS A 65 -5.18 -4.05 13.30
N ILE A 66 -4.31 -5.03 13.01
CA ILE A 66 -3.85 -5.32 11.64
C ILE A 66 -5.07 -5.49 10.71
N GLY A 67 -5.05 -4.81 9.57
CA GLY A 67 -6.16 -4.77 8.60
C GLY A 67 -7.15 -3.61 8.79
N CYS A 68 -7.03 -2.84 9.87
CA CYS A 68 -7.71 -1.56 10.03
C CYS A 68 -7.12 -0.51 9.09
N ASP A 69 -7.96 0.35 8.52
CA ASP A 69 -7.52 1.43 7.63
C ASP A 69 -6.69 2.51 8.36
N SER A 70 -6.67 2.49 9.70
CA SER A 70 -5.83 3.36 10.54
C SER A 70 -4.60 2.67 11.13
N TYR A 71 -4.41 1.36 10.86
CA TYR A 71 -3.17 0.67 11.21
C TYR A 71 -1.99 1.23 10.43
N GLU A 72 -0.85 1.32 11.09
CA GLU A 72 0.42 1.74 10.52
C GLU A 72 1.43 0.62 10.72
N ALA A 73 2.09 0.23 9.63
CA ALA A 73 3.10 -0.81 9.66
C ALA A 73 4.29 -0.37 10.52
N PRO A 74 5.04 -1.30 11.14
CA PRO A 74 6.24 -0.97 11.88
C PRO A 74 7.18 -0.12 11.00
N PRO A 75 7.75 0.99 11.53
CA PRO A 75 8.52 1.93 10.71
C PRO A 75 9.67 1.27 9.94
N GLY A 76 10.31 0.25 10.52
CA GLY A 76 11.40 -0.50 9.89
C GLY A 76 11.04 -1.28 8.63
N LEU A 77 9.75 -1.50 8.32
CA LEU A 77 9.34 -2.18 7.08
C LEU A 77 9.42 -1.28 5.84
N SER A 78 9.59 0.02 6.01
CA SER A 78 9.54 1.00 4.93
C SER A 78 10.53 2.12 5.17
N GLY A 79 10.76 2.97 4.18
CA GLY A 79 11.60 4.15 4.39
C GLY A 79 10.94 5.26 5.21
N PHE A 80 9.71 5.08 5.68
CA PHE A 80 9.04 6.05 6.55
C PHE A 80 9.81 6.25 7.86
N GLY A 81 10.34 5.17 8.46
CA GLY A 81 11.04 5.24 9.74
C GLY A 81 12.27 6.15 9.76
N ASP A 82 12.94 6.33 8.61
CA ASP A 82 14.12 7.19 8.50
C ASP A 82 13.77 8.69 8.51
N VAL A 83 12.53 9.03 8.16
CA VAL A 83 12.05 10.41 7.99
C VAL A 83 11.02 10.83 9.04
N ASP A 84 10.43 9.86 9.75
CA ASP A 84 9.51 10.11 10.86
C ASP A 84 10.23 10.77 12.05
N GLY A 85 9.55 11.70 12.71
CA GLY A 85 10.10 12.55 13.77
C GLY A 85 11.25 13.48 13.36
N SER A 86 11.78 13.36 12.13
CA SER A 86 12.93 14.11 11.64
C SER A 86 12.52 15.07 10.51
N ALA A 87 12.25 14.55 9.31
CA ALA A 87 11.73 15.35 8.20
C ALA A 87 10.22 15.54 8.23
N ILE A 88 9.50 14.58 8.80
CA ILE A 88 8.05 14.63 9.02
C ILE A 88 7.85 14.80 10.52
N VAL A 89 7.23 15.91 10.92
CA VAL A 89 6.95 16.21 12.32
C VAL A 89 5.47 16.45 12.48
N GLU A 90 4.76 15.48 13.07
CA GLU A 90 3.34 15.61 13.42
C GLU A 90 3.21 16.35 14.77
N ASP A 91 2.37 17.38 14.82
CA ASP A 91 1.98 18.04 16.07
C ASP A 91 0.87 17.22 16.76
N PRO A 92 1.09 16.68 17.97
CA PRO A 92 0.11 15.84 18.64
C PRO A 92 -1.17 16.56 19.07
N GLU A 93 -1.12 17.88 19.28
CA GLU A 93 -2.26 18.67 19.77
C GLU A 93 -3.13 19.17 18.62
N SER A 94 -2.50 19.75 17.59
CA SER A 94 -3.22 20.33 16.45
C SER A 94 -3.48 19.32 15.33
N GLY A 95 -2.69 18.24 15.25
CA GLY A 95 -2.73 17.29 14.14
C GLY A 95 -2.11 17.83 12.85
N GLU A 96 -1.53 19.05 12.87
CA GLU A 96 -0.79 19.60 11.75
C GLU A 96 0.53 18.85 11.53
N VAL A 97 0.98 18.79 10.28
CA VAL A 97 2.23 18.11 9.93
C VAL A 97 3.20 19.10 9.32
N THR A 98 4.37 19.24 9.93
CA THR A 98 5.49 20.00 9.36
C THR A 98 6.39 19.08 8.54
N LEU A 99 6.57 19.43 7.27
CA LEU A 99 7.43 18.74 6.31
C LEU A 99 8.70 19.57 6.07
N LYS A 100 9.85 19.03 6.46
CA LYS A 100 11.17 19.60 6.14
C LYS A 100 11.58 19.12 4.76
N ILE A 101 11.56 20.02 3.78
CA ILE A 101 11.82 19.68 2.39
C ILE A 101 13.28 19.91 1.99
N GLY A 102 13.86 18.93 1.29
CA GLY A 102 15.24 18.90 0.81
C GLY A 102 15.49 19.64 -0.50
N PHE A 103 14.44 19.90 -1.27
CA PHE A 103 14.51 20.61 -2.56
C PHE A 103 14.18 22.12 -2.42
N ALA A 104 14.51 22.88 -3.46
CA ALA A 104 14.23 24.31 -3.53
C ALA A 104 12.73 24.54 -3.68
N LEU A 105 12.18 25.48 -2.88
CA LEU A 105 10.79 25.92 -3.00
C LEU A 105 10.68 27.34 -3.55
N ALA A 106 11.78 28.06 -3.72
CA ALA A 106 11.78 29.40 -4.30
C ALA A 106 13.08 29.63 -5.06
N LYS A 107 13.07 30.59 -5.98
CA LYS A 107 14.24 31.00 -6.75
C LYS A 107 15.21 31.77 -5.83
N GLY A 108 16.21 31.09 -5.28
CA GLY A 108 17.34 31.71 -4.59
C GLY A 108 18.43 32.16 -5.58
N ALA A 109 19.49 32.79 -5.08
CA ALA A 109 20.75 32.90 -5.83
C ALA A 109 21.09 31.50 -6.36
N ALA A 110 21.41 31.39 -7.65
CA ALA A 110 21.67 30.13 -8.32
C ALA A 110 22.72 29.34 -7.53
N ARG A 111 22.27 28.43 -6.66
CA ARG A 111 23.10 27.32 -6.23
C ARG A 111 23.08 26.38 -7.40
N GLU A 112 24.22 26.23 -8.05
CA GLU A 112 24.46 25.08 -8.90
C GLU A 112 24.00 23.86 -8.11
N MET A 113 23.11 23.09 -8.74
CA MET A 113 22.70 21.80 -8.19
C MET A 113 23.98 21.01 -7.91
N PRO A 114 24.09 20.29 -6.77
CA PRO A 114 25.14 19.30 -6.63
C PRO A 114 25.13 18.41 -7.88
N GLU A 115 26.30 18.18 -8.47
CA GLU A 115 26.41 17.23 -9.57
C GLU A 115 25.79 15.90 -9.12
N PRO A 116 25.03 15.23 -9.99
CA PRO A 116 24.51 13.92 -9.64
C PRO A 116 25.73 13.04 -9.29
N SER A 117 25.80 12.57 -8.04
CA SER A 117 26.67 11.43 -7.76
C SER A 117 26.24 10.31 -8.70
N ASP A 118 27.20 9.62 -9.31
CA ASP A 118 26.92 8.51 -10.25
C ASP A 118 26.18 7.33 -9.60
N ASN A 119 25.90 7.41 -8.30
CA ASN A 119 25.05 6.53 -7.53
C ASN A 119 23.91 7.32 -6.87
N GLU A 120 22.73 6.70 -6.67
CA GLU A 120 21.87 7.06 -5.53
C GLU A 120 22.80 7.24 -4.32
N PRO A 121 22.74 8.37 -3.57
CA PRO A 121 23.80 8.76 -2.66
C PRO A 121 24.20 7.58 -1.76
N ASP A 122 25.39 7.03 -2.05
CA ASP A 122 26.01 5.95 -1.31
C ASP A 122 26.60 6.56 -0.04
N SER A 123 25.71 6.89 0.88
CA SER A 123 26.05 7.30 2.22
C SER A 123 24.92 6.82 3.09
N ILE A 124 25.14 5.64 3.67
CA ILE A 124 24.55 5.15 4.92
C ILE A 124 23.86 6.30 5.65
N LYS A 125 22.53 6.30 5.61
CA LYS A 125 21.61 7.39 5.99
C LYS A 125 21.65 8.57 5.01
N ALA A 126 20.77 8.54 4.00
CA ALA A 126 20.19 9.78 3.47
C ALA A 126 19.90 10.70 4.66
N ASP A 127 20.31 11.97 4.62
CA ASP A 127 20.11 12.91 5.74
C ASP A 127 18.61 13.00 6.06
N GLY A 128 18.14 12.13 6.96
CA GLY A 128 16.72 11.89 7.28
C GLY A 128 16.02 13.13 7.79
N LYS A 129 16.79 14.20 8.02
CA LYS A 129 16.33 15.54 8.38
C LYS A 129 15.49 16.21 7.31
N LYS A 130 15.53 15.79 6.04
CA LYS A 130 14.73 16.39 4.96
C LYS A 130 14.17 15.38 3.96
N LEU A 131 12.92 15.59 3.52
CA LEU A 131 12.28 14.81 2.46
C LEU A 131 12.85 15.18 1.09
N THR A 132 13.20 14.15 0.32
CA THR A 132 13.42 14.27 -1.13
C THR A 132 12.10 14.48 -1.85
N LEU A 133 12.16 14.84 -3.14
CA LEU A 133 10.95 14.98 -3.97
C LEU A 133 10.21 13.64 -4.11
N ARG A 134 10.94 12.52 -4.25
CA ARG A 134 10.40 11.14 -4.20
C ARG A 134 9.75 10.85 -2.84
N GLY A 135 10.45 11.19 -1.75
CA GLY A 135 9.95 11.00 -0.39
C GLY A 135 8.64 11.74 -0.14
N LEU A 136 8.49 12.96 -0.66
CA LEU A 136 7.23 13.69 -0.58
C LEU A 136 6.10 13.01 -1.38
N LEU A 137 6.39 12.52 -2.59
CA LEU A 137 5.40 11.78 -3.38
C LEU A 137 4.95 10.51 -2.65
N HIS A 138 5.88 9.72 -2.12
CA HIS A 138 5.59 8.53 -1.32
C HIS A 138 4.75 8.86 -0.08
N TYR A 139 5.13 9.90 0.67
CA TYR A 139 4.37 10.37 1.82
C TYR A 139 2.92 10.71 1.44
N LEU A 140 2.71 11.53 0.39
CA LEU A 140 1.37 11.89 -0.05
C LEU A 140 0.58 10.69 -0.54
N TRP A 141 1.21 9.73 -1.22
CA TRP A 141 0.57 8.51 -1.69
C TRP A 141 0.09 7.63 -0.54
N GLU A 142 0.91 7.49 0.50
CA GLU A 142 0.57 6.73 1.70
C GLU A 142 -0.52 7.42 2.53
N GLN A 143 -0.42 8.73 2.74
CA GLN A 143 -1.45 9.52 3.42
C GLN A 143 -2.78 9.55 2.64
N ALA A 144 -2.73 9.40 1.32
CA ALA A 144 -3.91 9.24 0.46
C ALA A 144 -4.50 7.82 0.51
N GLY A 145 -3.85 6.86 1.18
CA GLY A 145 -4.24 5.45 1.21
C GLY A 145 -4.07 4.74 -0.14
N LEU A 146 -3.36 5.35 -1.09
CA LEU A 146 -3.15 4.82 -2.44
C LEU A 146 -2.11 3.69 -2.45
N ASN A 147 -1.36 3.50 -1.37
CA ASN A 147 -0.49 2.34 -1.17
C ASN A 147 -1.24 1.11 -0.60
N ARG A 148 -2.52 1.21 -0.25
CA ARG A 148 -3.31 0.09 0.29
C ARG A 148 -4.15 -0.57 -0.78
N TRP A 149 -4.43 -1.86 -0.63
CA TRP A 149 -5.31 -2.60 -1.53
C TRP A 149 -6.25 -3.53 -0.76
N SER A 150 -7.45 -3.71 -1.33
CA SER A 150 -8.33 -4.81 -1.00
C SER A 150 -9.15 -5.20 -2.24
N PRO A 151 -9.65 -6.44 -2.33
CA PRO A 151 -10.43 -6.88 -3.49
C PRO A 151 -11.67 -6.02 -3.75
N ALA A 152 -12.25 -5.46 -2.68
CA ALA A 152 -13.41 -4.57 -2.77
C ALA A 152 -13.13 -3.24 -3.49
N MET A 153 -11.87 -2.89 -3.76
CA MET A 153 -11.46 -1.68 -4.49
C MET A 153 -11.31 -1.90 -6.00
N SER A 154 -11.43 -3.15 -6.47
CA SER A 154 -11.32 -3.49 -7.89
C SER A 154 -12.26 -2.64 -8.75
N GLY A 155 -11.71 -2.00 -9.78
CA GLY A 155 -12.44 -1.13 -10.71
C GLY A 155 -12.91 0.21 -10.15
N LYS A 156 -12.62 0.54 -8.88
CA LYS A 156 -13.15 1.76 -8.23
C LYS A 156 -12.20 2.96 -8.25
N ARG A 157 -10.92 2.75 -8.50
CA ARG A 157 -9.91 3.83 -8.56
C ARG A 157 -9.76 4.34 -9.98
N ASN A 158 -9.84 5.66 -10.12
CA ASN A 158 -9.57 6.39 -11.34
C ASN A 158 -8.94 7.75 -10.98
N TRP A 159 -8.60 8.56 -11.96
CA TRP A 159 -7.93 9.85 -11.72
C TRP A 159 -8.70 10.79 -10.78
N SER A 160 -10.05 10.81 -10.81
CA SER A 160 -10.83 11.64 -9.86
C SER A 160 -10.58 11.24 -8.41
N VAL A 161 -10.48 9.93 -8.17
CA VAL A 161 -10.23 9.35 -6.84
C VAL A 161 -8.82 9.67 -6.40
N VAL A 162 -7.83 9.42 -7.26
CA VAL A 162 -6.42 9.75 -6.99
C VAL A 162 -6.25 11.22 -6.66
N ARG A 163 -6.75 12.12 -7.53
CA ARG A 163 -6.72 13.56 -7.29
C ARG A 163 -7.37 13.95 -5.98
N LYS A 164 -8.58 13.46 -5.71
CA LYS A 164 -9.32 13.76 -4.47
C LYS A 164 -8.49 13.40 -3.25
N TYR A 165 -7.94 12.18 -3.19
CA TYR A 165 -7.21 11.72 -2.01
C TYR A 165 -5.82 12.34 -1.88
N LEU A 166 -5.15 12.72 -2.98
CA LEU A 166 -3.90 13.49 -2.92
C LEU A 166 -4.11 14.90 -2.34
N LEU A 167 -5.19 15.59 -2.73
CA LEU A 167 -5.52 16.90 -2.17
C LEU A 167 -5.88 16.80 -0.68
N LEU A 168 -6.65 15.78 -0.29
CA LEU A 168 -6.94 15.48 1.12
C LEU A 168 -5.69 15.08 1.93
N ALA A 169 -4.74 14.43 1.28
CA ALA A 169 -3.45 14.08 1.86
C ALA A 169 -2.58 15.32 2.10
N ALA A 170 -2.59 16.29 1.18
CA ALA A 170 -1.88 17.56 1.33
C ALA A 170 -2.49 18.48 2.39
N ALA A 171 -3.76 18.28 2.74
CA ALA A 171 -4.46 19.13 3.70
C ALA A 171 -3.85 19.11 5.11
N GLY A 172 -3.64 20.29 5.68
CA GLY A 172 -3.04 20.48 7.01
C GLY A 172 -1.53 20.16 7.08
N LYS A 173 -0.83 20.18 5.93
CA LYS A 173 0.63 19.96 5.85
C LYS A 173 1.29 21.28 5.55
N ASN A 174 2.36 21.57 6.28
CA ASN A 174 3.11 22.82 6.16
C ASN A 174 4.55 22.52 5.76
N ALA A 175 5.10 23.31 4.83
CA ALA A 175 6.51 23.28 4.47
C ALA A 175 7.07 24.70 4.42
N LYS A 176 8.18 24.95 5.15
CA LYS A 176 8.82 26.28 5.24
C LYS A 176 7.84 27.44 5.54
N LYS A 177 6.87 27.20 6.45
CA LYS A 177 5.81 28.15 6.86
C LYS A 177 4.75 28.44 5.79
N MET A 178 4.66 27.62 4.75
CA MET A 178 3.62 27.71 3.74
C MET A 178 2.80 26.42 3.76
N SER A 179 1.49 26.53 3.54
CA SER A 179 0.63 25.36 3.38
C SER A 179 1.01 24.62 2.09
N LEU A 180 1.09 23.30 2.15
CA LEU A 180 1.32 22.48 0.97
C LEU A 180 0.17 22.61 -0.04
N GLU A 181 -1.04 22.92 0.44
CA GLU A 181 -2.21 23.20 -0.40
C GLU A 181 -1.98 24.44 -1.29
N ASP A 182 -1.28 25.45 -0.76
CA ASP A 182 -0.95 26.69 -1.47
C ASP A 182 0.29 26.55 -2.37
N MET A 183 0.78 25.33 -2.55
CA MET A 183 1.92 25.02 -3.40
C MET A 183 1.66 23.83 -4.33
N LEU A 184 0.58 23.07 -4.15
CA LEU A 184 0.33 21.82 -4.87
C LEU A 184 -0.72 21.99 -5.97
N TYR A 185 -0.35 21.62 -7.19
CA TYR A 185 -1.25 21.49 -8.33
C TYR A 185 -1.40 20.04 -8.75
N VAL A 186 -2.63 19.54 -8.75
CA VAL A 186 -3.00 18.24 -9.32
C VAL A 186 -4.09 18.45 -10.39
N PRO A 187 -3.81 18.16 -11.67
CA PRO A 187 -4.75 18.42 -12.77
C PRO A 187 -6.15 17.88 -12.51
N GLU A 188 -7.18 18.69 -12.75
CA GLU A 188 -8.58 18.23 -12.75
C GLU A 188 -8.84 17.28 -13.93
N ILE A 189 -9.92 16.49 -13.87
CA ILE A 189 -10.28 15.64 -15.02
C ILE A 189 -10.55 16.53 -16.23
N PHE A 190 -9.83 16.28 -17.30
CA PHE A 190 -10.10 16.90 -18.58
C PHE A 190 -11.39 16.37 -19.19
N VAL A 191 -12.32 17.29 -19.48
CA VAL A 191 -13.56 17.04 -20.22
C VAL A 191 -13.58 17.99 -21.42
N GLY A 192 -13.64 17.44 -22.63
CA GLY A 192 -13.48 18.20 -23.87
C GLY A 192 -14.42 19.40 -23.98
N ASP A 193 -15.69 19.22 -23.63
CA ASP A 193 -16.72 20.26 -23.68
C ASP A 193 -16.50 21.40 -22.67
N GLN A 194 -15.67 21.18 -21.64
CA GLN A 194 -15.34 22.17 -20.61
C GLN A 194 -13.91 22.70 -20.73
N LYS A 195 -13.22 22.44 -21.84
CA LYS A 195 -11.78 22.75 -21.99
C LYS A 195 -11.42 24.19 -21.61
N ASP A 196 -12.23 25.17 -21.99
CA ASP A 196 -11.93 26.59 -21.77
C ASP A 196 -12.16 26.98 -20.30
N LEU A 197 -13.19 26.40 -19.65
CA LEU A 197 -13.44 26.57 -18.22
C LEU A 197 -12.35 25.90 -17.37
N ILE A 198 -11.88 24.72 -17.79
CA ILE A 198 -10.76 24.00 -17.17
C ILE A 198 -9.49 24.85 -17.27
N ALA A 199 -9.21 25.40 -18.45
CA ALA A 199 -8.06 26.26 -18.69
C ALA A 199 -8.11 27.54 -17.84
N GLN A 200 -9.28 28.16 -17.72
CA GLN A 200 -9.48 29.33 -16.86
C GLN A 200 -9.20 29.01 -15.39
N ARG A 201 -9.86 27.99 -14.82
CA ARG A 201 -9.65 27.58 -13.42
C ARG A 201 -8.20 27.23 -13.13
N ARG A 202 -7.54 26.52 -14.05
CA ARG A 202 -6.10 26.22 -13.95
C ARG A 202 -5.28 27.50 -13.87
N THR A 203 -5.54 28.46 -14.76
CA THR A 203 -4.76 29.70 -14.86
C THR A 203 -4.91 30.54 -13.59
N GLU A 204 -6.13 30.70 -13.10
CA GLU A 204 -6.44 31.38 -11.84
C GLU A 204 -5.80 30.67 -10.63
N HIS A 205 -5.86 29.33 -10.60
CA HIS A 205 -5.25 28.54 -9.55
C HIS A 205 -3.73 28.68 -9.54
N LEU A 206 -3.06 28.40 -10.66
CA LEU A 206 -1.60 28.48 -10.78
C LEU A 206 -1.08 29.89 -10.47
N ALA A 207 -1.76 30.94 -10.92
CA ALA A 207 -1.40 32.31 -10.58
C ALA A 207 -1.40 32.53 -9.06
N ARG A 208 -2.44 32.06 -8.36
CA ARG A 208 -2.57 32.18 -6.90
C ARG A 208 -1.49 31.41 -6.14
N ILE A 209 -1.24 30.16 -6.48
CA ILE A 209 -0.31 29.28 -5.74
C ILE A 209 1.17 29.43 -6.17
N SER A 210 1.47 30.38 -7.05
CA SER A 210 2.84 30.65 -7.52
C SER A 210 3.54 31.77 -6.76
N VAL A 211 2.80 32.48 -5.92
CA VAL A 211 3.26 33.61 -5.13
C VAL A 211 2.89 33.40 -3.67
N SER A 212 3.80 33.76 -2.77
CA SER A 212 3.54 33.69 -1.33
C SER A 212 2.56 34.78 -0.90
N GLU A 213 2.09 34.73 0.34
CA GLU A 213 1.28 35.81 0.93
C GLU A 213 1.98 37.18 0.88
N SER A 214 3.32 37.22 0.86
CA SER A 214 4.12 38.45 0.69
C SER A 214 4.34 38.85 -0.77
N GLY A 215 3.69 38.18 -1.71
CA GLY A 215 3.77 38.43 -3.15
C GLY A 215 5.06 37.96 -3.82
N LYS A 216 5.91 37.19 -3.12
CA LYS A 216 7.18 36.71 -3.68
C LYS A 216 6.95 35.42 -4.49
N PRO A 217 7.49 35.32 -5.72
CA PRO A 217 7.34 34.12 -6.52
C PRO A 217 8.07 32.93 -5.88
N HIS A 218 7.45 31.77 -5.95
CA HIS A 218 8.00 30.51 -5.47
C HIS A 218 7.69 29.39 -6.48
N PHE A 219 8.22 28.20 -6.24
CA PHE A 219 7.93 27.04 -7.08
C PHE A 219 6.62 26.39 -6.67
N VAL A 220 5.90 25.88 -7.67
CA VAL A 220 4.71 25.06 -7.52
C VAL A 220 5.11 23.59 -7.63
N LEU A 221 4.52 22.74 -6.81
CA LEU A 221 4.58 21.29 -6.93
C LEU A 221 3.48 20.83 -7.88
N VAL A 222 3.82 20.10 -8.93
CA VAL A 222 2.86 19.49 -9.85
C VAL A 222 2.92 17.98 -9.69
N ILE A 223 1.78 17.34 -9.40
CA ILE A 223 1.64 15.88 -9.42
C ILE A 223 0.68 15.49 -10.54
N GLY A 224 1.11 14.59 -11.43
CA GLY A 224 0.31 14.15 -12.57
C GLY A 224 0.85 12.90 -13.25
N GLU A 225 0.02 12.24 -14.05
CA GLU A 225 0.44 11.09 -14.83
C GLU A 225 1.10 11.54 -16.13
N LEU A 226 2.31 11.05 -16.41
CA LEU A 226 3.01 11.33 -17.66
C LEU A 226 2.29 10.67 -18.83
N LYS A 227 2.03 11.44 -19.88
CA LYS A 227 1.56 10.93 -21.17
C LYS A 227 2.73 10.65 -22.10
N GLU A 228 3.65 11.61 -22.22
CA GLU A 228 4.80 11.57 -23.12
C GLU A 228 5.77 12.73 -22.81
N ILE A 229 7.02 12.58 -23.23
CA ILE A 229 8.01 13.67 -23.29
C ILE A 229 8.19 14.02 -24.76
N THR A 230 7.90 15.27 -25.13
CA THR A 230 7.90 15.70 -26.53
C THR A 230 8.84 16.88 -26.75
N THR A 231 9.33 17.01 -27.99
CA THR A 231 10.05 18.21 -28.41
C THR A 231 9.10 19.41 -28.44
N ALA A 232 9.60 20.56 -28.00
CA ALA A 232 8.90 21.83 -28.09
C ALA A 232 9.67 22.77 -29.02
N ARG A 233 9.10 23.94 -29.32
CA ARG A 233 9.78 24.97 -30.13
C ARG A 233 11.15 25.35 -29.54
N PHE A 234 11.24 25.33 -28.21
CA PHE A 234 12.47 25.53 -27.46
C PHE A 234 12.57 24.45 -26.38
N GLY A 235 13.52 23.54 -26.52
CA GLY A 235 13.73 22.42 -25.60
C GLY A 235 12.65 21.34 -25.73
N PHE A 236 12.16 20.88 -24.59
CA PHE A 236 11.22 19.76 -24.48
C PHE A 236 10.03 20.15 -23.59
N LYS A 237 9.01 19.31 -23.54
CA LYS A 237 7.92 19.45 -22.57
C LYS A 237 7.46 18.10 -22.06
N LEU A 238 7.12 18.04 -20.77
CA LEU A 238 6.34 16.95 -20.19
C LEU A 238 4.88 17.18 -20.53
N VAL A 239 4.26 16.22 -21.21
CA VAL A 239 2.82 16.21 -21.44
C VAL A 239 2.18 15.37 -20.35
N ILE A 240 1.33 15.99 -19.54
CA ILE A 240 0.66 15.36 -18.40
C ILE A 240 -0.77 15.00 -18.83
N LYS A 241 -1.24 13.80 -18.50
CA LYS A 241 -2.64 13.41 -18.74
C LYS A 241 -3.57 14.35 -17.98
N HIS A 242 -4.74 14.59 -18.56
CA HIS A 242 -5.71 15.60 -18.11
C HIS A 242 -5.20 17.06 -18.16
N LEU A 243 -4.07 17.32 -18.81
CA LEU A 243 -3.50 18.65 -19.00
C LEU A 243 -3.05 18.89 -20.47
N PRO A 244 -3.91 18.63 -21.47
CA PRO A 244 -3.49 18.54 -22.87
C PRO A 244 -3.04 19.87 -23.49
N ASP A 245 -3.55 20.99 -22.97
CA ASP A 245 -3.28 22.35 -23.46
C ASP A 245 -2.21 23.09 -22.64
N TYR A 246 -1.58 22.42 -21.66
CA TYR A 246 -0.61 23.04 -20.76
C TYR A 246 0.55 22.10 -20.43
N GLY A 247 1.57 22.10 -21.29
CA GLY A 247 2.79 21.31 -21.09
C GLY A 247 3.78 21.97 -20.13
N LEU A 248 4.50 21.17 -19.35
CA LEU A 248 5.56 21.66 -18.46
C LEU A 248 6.88 21.70 -19.23
N MET A 249 7.46 22.89 -19.42
CA MET A 249 8.68 23.07 -20.22
C MET A 249 9.90 22.48 -19.53
N VAL A 250 10.79 21.87 -20.30
CA VAL A 250 12.00 21.18 -19.83
C VAL A 250 13.17 21.56 -20.74
N ASP A 251 14.30 21.94 -20.14
CA ASP A 251 15.54 22.17 -20.89
C ASP A 251 16.26 20.86 -21.24
N GLU A 252 17.25 20.93 -22.12
CA GLU A 252 17.96 19.74 -22.59
C GLU A 252 18.72 19.02 -21.46
N LYS A 253 19.28 19.78 -20.50
CA LYS A 253 20.03 19.22 -19.36
C LYS A 253 19.11 18.38 -18.47
N THR A 254 17.95 18.93 -18.15
CA THR A 254 16.93 18.26 -17.32
C THR A 254 16.35 17.06 -18.06
N LYS A 255 16.10 17.17 -19.37
CA LYS A 255 15.65 16.05 -20.20
C LYS A 255 16.66 14.89 -20.20
N LYS A 256 17.95 15.17 -20.44
CA LYS A 256 19.01 14.15 -20.38
C LYS A 256 19.12 13.51 -19.00
N ARG A 257 18.95 14.30 -17.94
CA ARG A 257 18.93 13.79 -16.56
C ARG A 257 17.75 12.87 -16.30
N ILE A 258 16.54 13.21 -16.78
CA ILE A 258 15.37 12.34 -16.68
C ILE A 258 15.65 10.99 -17.32
N GLU A 259 16.16 10.99 -18.56
CA GLU A 259 16.45 9.77 -19.30
C GLU A 259 17.56 8.93 -18.65
N LYS A 260 18.58 9.56 -18.05
CA LYS A 260 19.64 8.83 -17.33
C LYS A 260 19.13 8.22 -16.01
N VAL A 261 18.45 9.02 -15.19
CA VAL A 261 18.09 8.63 -13.82
C VAL A 261 16.89 7.70 -13.78
N PHE A 262 15.88 7.95 -14.63
CA PHE A 262 14.64 7.17 -14.66
C PHE A 262 14.59 6.21 -15.86
N ALA A 263 15.75 5.81 -16.41
CA ALA A 263 15.83 4.84 -17.50
C ALA A 263 15.05 3.55 -17.17
N PRO A 264 15.23 2.92 -15.99
CA PRO A 264 14.50 1.70 -15.65
C PRO A 264 12.98 1.91 -15.62
N GLU A 265 12.50 2.99 -15.02
CA GLU A 265 11.07 3.28 -14.94
C GLU A 265 10.46 3.58 -16.30
N LEU A 266 11.17 4.34 -17.15
CA LEU A 266 10.74 4.64 -18.52
C LEU A 266 10.69 3.37 -19.37
N GLU A 267 11.67 2.47 -19.23
CA GLU A 267 11.71 1.19 -19.92
C GLU A 267 10.52 0.30 -19.51
N ILE A 268 10.33 0.10 -18.19
CA ILE A 268 9.21 -0.70 -17.67
C ILE A 268 7.86 -0.11 -18.11
N TRP A 269 7.68 1.20 -18.03
CA TRP A 269 6.46 1.88 -18.45
C TRP A 269 6.19 1.68 -19.95
N SER A 270 7.22 1.77 -20.79
CA SER A 270 7.09 1.57 -22.24
C SER A 270 6.76 0.13 -22.63
N ALA A 271 7.22 -0.84 -21.84
CA ALA A 271 7.07 -2.27 -22.12
C ALA A 271 5.87 -2.93 -21.41
N THR A 272 5.22 -2.24 -20.46
CA THR A 272 4.19 -2.83 -19.60
C THR A 272 2.87 -2.07 -19.72
N ASP A 273 1.96 -2.64 -20.50
CA ASP A 273 0.59 -2.15 -20.63
C ASP A 273 -0.15 -2.12 -19.28
N GLY A 274 -1.09 -1.18 -19.15
CA GLY A 274 -1.90 -1.03 -17.94
C GLY A 274 -1.12 -0.51 -16.73
N THR A 275 0.05 0.11 -16.93
CA THR A 275 0.79 0.81 -15.88
C THR A 275 0.73 2.32 -16.08
N HIS A 276 0.90 3.07 -14.99
CA HIS A 276 0.98 4.53 -15.01
C HIS A 276 2.35 4.99 -14.54
N LEU A 277 2.90 6.02 -15.17
CA LEU A 277 4.10 6.70 -14.73
C LEU A 277 3.71 8.03 -14.08
N MET A 278 3.75 8.06 -12.75
CA MET A 278 3.43 9.26 -11.97
C MET A 278 4.64 10.17 -11.89
N VAL A 279 4.40 11.47 -12.04
CA VAL A 279 5.40 12.52 -11.94
C VAL A 279 5.05 13.44 -10.78
N ILE A 280 6.06 13.79 -10.00
CA ILE A 280 6.07 14.99 -9.15
C ILE A 280 7.17 15.94 -9.65
N ALA A 281 6.85 17.21 -9.81
CA ALA A 281 7.80 18.21 -10.31
C ALA A 281 7.72 19.51 -9.51
N THR A 282 8.86 20.17 -9.31
CA THR A 282 8.88 21.58 -8.94
C THR A 282 8.90 22.41 -10.22
N VAL A 283 7.99 23.37 -10.34
CA VAL A 283 7.86 24.21 -11.53
C VAL A 283 7.93 25.68 -11.13
N SER A 284 8.66 26.46 -11.92
CA SER A 284 8.58 27.93 -11.87
C SER A 284 7.58 28.42 -12.90
N LEU A 285 6.87 29.52 -12.58
CA LEU A 285 5.94 30.16 -13.50
C LEU A 285 6.51 31.49 -13.96
N SER A 286 6.50 31.72 -15.28
CA SER A 286 6.84 33.03 -15.84
C SER A 286 5.69 34.02 -15.66
N SER A 287 5.94 35.31 -15.91
CA SER A 287 4.90 36.34 -15.90
C SER A 287 3.77 36.10 -16.92
N THR A 288 4.04 35.27 -17.94
CA THR A 288 3.06 34.84 -18.95
C THR A 288 2.36 33.53 -18.58
N GLY A 289 2.63 32.96 -17.40
CA GLY A 289 2.03 31.72 -16.93
C GLY A 289 2.63 30.45 -17.55
N ILE A 290 3.79 30.53 -18.20
CA ILE A 290 4.50 29.33 -18.72
C ILE A 290 5.19 28.62 -17.56
N ALA A 291 4.91 27.33 -17.38
CA ALA A 291 5.55 26.48 -16.38
C ALA A 291 6.86 25.87 -16.89
N THR A 292 7.94 26.03 -16.14
CA THR A 292 9.25 25.42 -16.43
C THR A 292 9.69 24.53 -15.27
N VAL A 293 9.90 23.25 -15.56
CA VAL A 293 10.36 22.23 -14.60
C VAL A 293 11.76 22.58 -14.11
N GLN A 294 11.97 22.51 -12.80
CA GLN A 294 13.27 22.71 -12.13
C GLN A 294 13.82 21.39 -11.60
N GLU A 295 12.96 20.58 -11.01
CA GLU A 295 13.28 19.25 -10.49
C GLU A 295 12.09 18.32 -10.72
N VAL A 296 12.38 17.03 -10.90
CA VAL A 296 11.37 16.01 -11.19
C VAL A 296 11.73 14.70 -10.53
N SER A 297 10.71 13.98 -10.09
CA SER A 297 10.80 12.60 -9.65
C SER A 297 9.63 11.80 -10.21
N MET A 298 9.85 10.50 -10.41
CA MET A 298 8.87 9.61 -11.03
C MET A 298 8.62 8.38 -10.14
N MET A 299 7.45 7.78 -10.31
CA MET A 299 7.04 6.56 -9.61
C MET A 299 6.09 5.75 -10.51
N LEU A 300 6.40 4.48 -10.72
CA LEU A 300 5.51 3.56 -11.41
C LEU A 300 4.35 3.13 -10.51
N THR A 301 3.16 2.99 -11.10
CA THR A 301 2.00 2.42 -10.41
C THR A 301 1.24 1.45 -11.31
N THR A 302 0.63 0.42 -10.70
CA THR A 302 -0.24 -0.52 -11.43
C THR A 302 -1.52 0.17 -11.91
N ASP A 303 -2.34 -0.50 -12.72
CA ASP A 303 -3.69 -0.06 -13.12
C ASP A 303 -4.60 0.38 -11.94
N SER A 304 -4.32 -0.17 -10.76
CA SER A 304 -5.01 0.06 -9.50
C SER A 304 -4.34 1.15 -8.64
N TRP A 305 -3.40 1.89 -9.23
CA TRP A 305 -2.64 3.01 -8.66
C TRP A 305 -1.75 2.61 -7.46
N ILE A 306 -1.38 1.33 -7.36
CA ILE A 306 -0.46 0.83 -6.34
C ILE A 306 0.98 1.02 -6.82
N PRO A 307 1.87 1.67 -6.04
CA PRO A 307 3.27 1.84 -6.42
C PRO A 307 4.03 0.52 -6.55
N PHE A 308 4.96 0.45 -7.50
CA PHE A 308 5.91 -0.66 -7.65
C PHE A 308 7.22 -0.15 -8.24
N GLU A 309 8.32 -0.89 -8.06
CA GLU A 309 9.66 -0.44 -8.50
C GLU A 309 10.27 -1.35 -9.56
N THR A 310 9.96 -2.65 -9.54
CA THR A 310 10.52 -3.63 -10.45
C THR A 310 9.43 -4.50 -11.10
N LEU A 311 9.77 -5.21 -12.18
CA LEU A 311 8.86 -6.20 -12.76
C LEU A 311 8.55 -7.36 -11.80
N ALA A 312 9.49 -7.72 -10.92
CA ALA A 312 9.26 -8.70 -9.88
C ALA A 312 8.24 -8.18 -8.86
N ASP A 313 8.38 -6.93 -8.39
CA ASP A 313 7.37 -6.28 -7.54
C ASP A 313 5.99 -6.32 -8.21
N ASN A 314 5.90 -5.91 -9.48
CA ASN A 314 4.64 -5.93 -10.22
C ASN A 314 4.03 -7.35 -10.32
N THR A 315 4.87 -8.37 -10.50
CA THR A 315 4.44 -9.78 -10.53
C THR A 315 3.87 -10.22 -9.19
N LEU A 316 4.53 -9.86 -8.08
CA LEU A 316 4.01 -10.10 -6.75
C LEU A 316 2.67 -9.39 -6.55
N LEU A 317 2.57 -8.09 -6.87
CA LEU A 317 1.34 -7.32 -6.70
C LEU A 317 0.16 -7.89 -7.51
N LYS A 318 0.40 -8.37 -8.74
CA LYS A 318 -0.62 -9.08 -9.53
C LYS A 318 -1.10 -10.36 -8.82
N THR A 319 -0.19 -11.11 -8.21
CA THR A 319 -0.53 -12.30 -7.43
C THR A 319 -1.35 -11.95 -6.18
N LEU A 320 -1.14 -10.76 -5.62
CA LEU A 320 -1.88 -10.22 -4.48
C LEU A 320 -3.24 -9.60 -4.83
N ALA A 321 -3.70 -9.65 -6.08
CA ALA A 321 -4.94 -8.98 -6.51
C ALA A 321 -6.19 -9.37 -5.68
N LYS A 322 -6.24 -10.60 -5.16
CA LYS A 322 -7.33 -11.12 -4.31
C LYS A 322 -7.06 -11.00 -2.80
N ARG A 323 -5.97 -10.34 -2.40
CA ARG A 323 -5.53 -10.20 -1.00
C ARG A 323 -5.76 -8.77 -0.49
N ARG A 324 -5.73 -8.58 0.84
CA ARG A 324 -5.63 -7.26 1.47
C ARG A 324 -4.20 -7.00 1.89
N TYR A 325 -3.62 -5.91 1.41
CA TYR A 325 -2.23 -5.57 1.70
C TYR A 325 -1.99 -4.06 1.72
N GLN A 326 -0.84 -3.69 2.29
CA GLN A 326 -0.27 -2.35 2.21
C GLN A 326 1.09 -2.45 1.50
N LYS A 327 1.29 -1.69 0.43
CA LYS A 327 2.60 -1.51 -0.21
C LYS A 327 3.47 -0.64 0.69
N CYS A 328 4.64 -1.14 1.04
CA CYS A 328 5.66 -0.37 1.73
C CYS A 328 6.44 0.46 0.70
N LEU A 329 6.77 1.71 1.05
CA LEU A 329 7.40 2.66 0.16
C LEU A 329 8.80 3.03 0.67
N ARG A 330 9.74 3.31 -0.23
CA ARG A 330 11.13 3.64 0.13
C ARG A 330 11.35 5.03 0.72
N TYR A 331 10.40 5.95 0.54
CA TYR A 331 10.63 7.38 0.83
C TYR A 331 11.98 7.89 0.26
N ASN A 332 12.94 8.22 1.13
CA ASN A 332 14.28 8.69 0.79
C ASN A 332 15.30 7.55 0.57
N GLN A 333 14.99 6.33 1.00
CA GLN A 333 15.90 5.19 0.88
C GLN A 333 16.14 4.83 -0.58
N THR A 334 17.35 4.36 -0.84
CA THR A 334 17.84 3.88 -2.13
C THR A 334 17.38 2.44 -2.38
N ALA A 335 17.51 1.95 -3.61
CA ALA A 335 17.21 0.55 -3.94
C ALA A 335 18.15 -0.45 -3.21
N LYS A 336 19.29 0.04 -2.72
CA LYS A 336 20.32 -0.74 -2.01
C LYS A 336 19.92 -1.15 -0.60
N HIS A 337 18.98 -0.45 0.03
CA HIS A 337 18.51 -0.82 1.37
C HIS A 337 17.32 -1.79 1.27
N PRO A 338 17.29 -2.88 2.05
CA PRO A 338 16.13 -3.76 2.07
C PRO A 338 14.93 -3.07 2.73
N ILE A 339 13.77 -3.20 2.10
CA ILE A 339 12.47 -2.89 2.69
C ILE A 339 11.53 -4.06 2.42
N ALA A 340 10.43 -4.15 3.18
CA ALA A 340 9.34 -5.02 2.75
C ALA A 340 8.79 -4.48 1.41
N THR A 341 8.44 -5.36 0.48
CA THR A 341 7.70 -4.97 -0.73
C THR A 341 6.26 -4.64 -0.34
N ALA A 342 5.60 -5.51 0.43
CA ALA A 342 4.25 -5.31 0.93
C ALA A 342 4.01 -5.99 2.28
N LEU A 343 3.02 -5.53 3.04
CA LEU A 343 2.52 -6.15 4.25
C LEU A 343 1.15 -6.76 3.97
N LEU A 344 1.02 -8.08 4.09
CA LEU A 344 -0.26 -8.77 4.13
C LEU A 344 -0.99 -8.43 5.43
N THR A 345 -2.23 -8.00 5.30
CA THR A 345 -3.07 -7.58 6.43
C THR A 345 -4.30 -8.46 6.64
N ASP A 346 -4.47 -9.46 5.77
CA ASP A 346 -5.53 -10.48 5.85
C ASP A 346 -5.05 -11.84 6.35
N ALA A 347 -3.75 -12.00 6.63
CA ALA A 347 -3.18 -13.19 7.26
C ALA A 347 -3.46 -13.19 8.78
N GLU A 348 -3.40 -14.37 9.41
CA GLU A 348 -3.66 -14.51 10.87
C GLU A 348 -2.69 -13.66 11.71
N ARG A 349 -1.41 -13.71 11.36
CA ARG A 349 -0.39 -12.74 11.77
C ARG A 349 -0.04 -11.90 10.55
N GLY A 350 0.17 -10.60 10.73
CA GLY A 350 0.62 -9.76 9.62
C GLY A 350 1.93 -10.31 9.06
N THR A 351 2.04 -10.40 7.73
CA THR A 351 3.21 -10.97 7.06
C THR A 351 3.86 -9.94 6.15
N ALA A 352 5.10 -9.58 6.45
CA ALA A 352 5.94 -8.77 5.58
C ALA A 352 6.47 -9.64 4.42
N LEU A 353 6.22 -9.18 3.19
CA LEU A 353 6.66 -9.84 1.96
C LEU A 353 7.88 -9.12 1.44
N TYR A 354 8.99 -9.84 1.24
CA TYR A 354 10.25 -9.31 0.74
C TYR A 354 10.55 -9.90 -0.64
N VAL A 355 10.80 -9.03 -1.62
CA VAL A 355 11.35 -9.42 -2.92
C VAL A 355 12.84 -9.03 -2.92
N VAL A 356 13.71 -10.02 -2.97
CA VAL A 356 15.16 -9.77 -2.96
C VAL A 356 15.64 -9.57 -4.41
N PRO A 357 16.29 -8.42 -4.74
CA PRO A 357 16.85 -8.20 -6.06
C PRO A 357 17.86 -9.29 -6.45
N ALA A 358 17.89 -9.65 -7.73
CA ALA A 358 18.83 -10.67 -8.24
C ALA A 358 20.29 -10.21 -8.15
N ASP A 359 20.53 -8.90 -8.19
CA ASP A 359 21.82 -8.22 -8.07
C ASP A 359 22.10 -7.74 -6.63
N ALA A 360 21.38 -8.24 -5.64
CA ALA A 360 21.56 -7.87 -4.24
C ALA A 360 23.02 -8.09 -3.79
N LEU A 361 23.64 -7.01 -3.30
CA LEU A 361 25.00 -7.02 -2.78
C LEU A 361 25.09 -7.86 -1.50
N SER A 362 26.31 -8.30 -1.14
CA SER A 362 26.53 -9.13 0.07
C SER A 362 26.01 -8.50 1.37
N GLY A 363 26.02 -7.16 1.48
CA GLY A 363 25.46 -6.43 2.62
C GLY A 363 23.93 -6.41 2.69
N TYR A 364 23.24 -6.54 1.55
CA TYR A 364 21.77 -6.48 1.48
C TYR A 364 21.12 -7.59 2.30
N GLN A 365 21.67 -8.81 2.20
CA GLN A 365 21.11 -9.96 2.92
C GLN A 365 21.26 -9.79 4.43
N ALA A 366 22.41 -9.32 4.91
CA ALA A 366 22.63 -9.11 6.33
C ALA A 366 21.71 -8.01 6.89
N GLU A 367 21.53 -6.91 6.17
CA GLU A 367 20.57 -5.85 6.54
C GLU A 367 19.13 -6.39 6.58
N LEU A 368 18.75 -7.24 5.60
CA LEU A 368 17.42 -7.85 5.55
C LEU A 368 17.18 -8.80 6.73
N ASP A 369 18.18 -9.61 7.10
CA ASP A 369 18.08 -10.55 8.22
C ASP A 369 17.88 -9.81 9.55
N VAL A 370 18.57 -8.68 9.75
CA VAL A 370 18.36 -7.80 10.91
C VAL A 370 16.94 -7.23 10.92
N LEU A 371 16.47 -6.71 9.79
CA LEU A 371 15.14 -6.11 9.67
C LEU A 371 14.03 -7.14 9.98
N ILE A 372 14.20 -8.38 9.52
CA ILE A 372 13.28 -9.48 9.82
C ILE A 372 13.34 -9.84 11.31
N ALA A 373 14.53 -9.95 11.89
CA ALA A 373 14.70 -10.32 13.30
C ALA A 373 14.14 -9.28 14.29
N GLU A 374 14.15 -8.00 13.91
CA GLU A 374 13.58 -6.90 14.71
C GLU A 374 12.05 -6.76 14.57
N SER A 375 11.43 -7.48 13.62
CA SER A 375 9.99 -7.43 13.39
C SER A 375 9.24 -8.51 14.17
N GLU A 376 8.10 -8.14 14.75
CA GLU A 376 7.15 -9.11 15.36
C GLU A 376 6.25 -9.80 14.32
N LEU A 377 6.36 -9.38 13.05
CA LEU A 377 5.58 -9.88 11.93
C LEU A 377 6.24 -11.10 11.31
N ASP A 378 5.43 -11.95 10.67
CA ASP A 378 5.98 -13.07 9.91
C ASP A 378 6.66 -12.56 8.64
N ALA A 379 7.71 -13.25 8.18
CA ALA A 379 8.41 -12.92 6.96
C ALA A 379 8.13 -13.97 5.87
N TRP A 380 7.88 -13.47 4.66
CA TRP A 380 7.85 -14.26 3.43
C TRP A 380 8.86 -13.65 2.47
N ILE A 381 9.72 -14.47 1.88
CA ILE A 381 10.84 -14.01 1.06
C ILE A 381 10.73 -14.69 -0.30
N TRP A 382 10.92 -13.93 -1.36
CA TRP A 382 11.05 -14.44 -2.72
C TRP A 382 12.32 -13.90 -3.36
N ARG A 383 13.07 -14.79 -4.01
CA ARG A 383 14.29 -14.48 -4.78
C ARG A 383 14.08 -14.77 -6.27
N PRO A 384 13.53 -13.81 -7.05
CA PRO A 384 13.32 -13.99 -8.48
C PRO A 384 14.58 -14.44 -9.22
N GLY A 385 14.44 -15.41 -10.13
CA GLY A 385 15.54 -15.96 -10.92
C GLY A 385 16.35 -17.05 -10.21
N VAL A 386 16.26 -17.17 -8.89
CA VAL A 386 16.87 -18.26 -8.11
C VAL A 386 15.82 -19.34 -7.81
N GLU A 387 14.61 -18.93 -7.46
CA GLU A 387 13.51 -19.82 -7.08
C GLU A 387 12.18 -19.39 -7.70
N ALA A 388 11.25 -20.35 -7.79
CA ALA A 388 9.85 -20.05 -8.09
C ALA A 388 9.25 -19.25 -6.93
N MET A 389 8.26 -18.39 -7.22
CA MET A 389 7.55 -17.64 -6.19
C MET A 389 6.95 -18.60 -5.15
N PRO A 390 7.31 -18.48 -3.86
CA PRO A 390 6.75 -19.35 -2.83
C PRO A 390 5.23 -19.16 -2.69
N PRO A 391 4.48 -20.17 -2.23
CA PRO A 391 3.05 -19.99 -1.97
C PRO A 391 2.83 -18.87 -0.95
N LEU A 392 1.81 -18.05 -1.17
CA LEU A 392 1.43 -17.00 -0.23
C LEU A 392 0.87 -17.62 1.06
N PRO A 393 1.11 -17.00 2.23
CA PRO A 393 0.45 -17.40 3.48
C PRO A 393 -1.07 -17.39 3.33
N LEU A 394 -1.75 -18.33 3.99
CA LEU A 394 -3.22 -18.38 4.01
C LEU A 394 -3.80 -17.08 4.58
N THR A 395 -5.01 -16.72 4.15
CA THR A 395 -5.78 -15.69 4.86
C THR A 395 -6.17 -16.23 6.24
N ALA A 396 -6.43 -15.35 7.21
CA ALA A 396 -6.92 -15.74 8.54
C ALA A 396 -8.21 -16.56 8.43
N TYR A 397 -9.07 -16.24 7.45
CA TYR A 397 -10.28 -17.00 7.17
C TYR A 397 -9.98 -18.41 6.67
N ASP A 398 -9.08 -18.55 5.69
CA ASP A 398 -8.73 -19.85 5.12
C ASP A 398 -7.98 -20.73 6.13
N ALA A 399 -7.10 -20.12 6.95
CA ALA A 399 -6.40 -20.79 8.04
C ALA A 399 -7.39 -21.34 9.09
N ALA A 400 -8.36 -20.52 9.51
CA ALA A 400 -9.42 -20.95 10.43
C ALA A 400 -10.29 -22.06 9.81
N ARG A 401 -10.64 -21.96 8.53
CA ARG A 401 -11.42 -22.98 7.84
C ARG A 401 -10.65 -24.31 7.73
N ALA A 402 -9.35 -24.24 7.41
CA ALA A 402 -8.50 -25.41 7.34
C ALA A 402 -8.33 -26.10 8.71
N SER A 403 -8.21 -25.34 9.79
CA SER A 403 -8.09 -25.90 11.15
C SER A 403 -9.38 -26.59 11.61
N THR A 404 -10.55 -26.05 11.24
CA THR A 404 -11.85 -26.69 11.54
C THR A 404 -12.11 -27.99 10.78
N ASN A 405 -11.50 -28.16 9.60
CA ASN A 405 -11.65 -29.35 8.75
C ASN A 405 -10.63 -30.46 9.06
N ARG A 406 -9.80 -30.32 10.10
CA ARG A 406 -8.82 -31.34 10.48
C ARG A 406 -9.56 -32.48 11.19
N PRO A 407 -9.50 -33.74 10.72
CA PRO A 407 -10.18 -34.85 11.36
C PRO A 407 -9.70 -34.98 12.82
N ARG A 408 -10.66 -35.14 13.74
CA ARG A 408 -10.38 -35.35 15.16
C ARG A 408 -9.46 -36.58 15.29
N PRO A 409 -8.37 -36.52 16.07
CA PRO A 409 -7.58 -37.72 16.34
C PRO A 409 -8.52 -38.81 16.86
N PRO A 410 -8.34 -40.08 16.44
CA PRO A 410 -9.17 -41.17 16.94
C PRO A 410 -9.10 -41.18 18.46
N THR A 411 -10.26 -41.28 19.09
CA THR A 411 -10.36 -41.41 20.54
C THR A 411 -9.45 -42.57 20.97
N PRO A 412 -8.53 -42.38 21.94
CA PRO A 412 -7.72 -43.50 22.41
C PRO A 412 -8.67 -44.61 22.85
N ALA A 413 -8.44 -45.82 22.36
CA ALA A 413 -9.23 -46.99 22.72
C ALA A 413 -9.33 -47.07 24.26
N PRO A 414 -10.51 -47.39 24.81
CA PRO A 414 -10.64 -47.56 26.25
C PRO A 414 -9.59 -48.55 26.74
N ALA A 415 -8.88 -48.18 27.81
CA ALA A 415 -7.88 -49.05 28.42
C ALA A 415 -8.51 -50.43 28.67
N PRO A 416 -7.80 -51.53 28.38
CA PRO A 416 -8.32 -52.87 28.66
C PRO A 416 -8.68 -52.96 30.14
N ALA A 417 -9.88 -53.48 30.42
CA ALA A 417 -10.36 -53.67 31.77
C ALA A 417 -9.34 -54.47 32.60
N PRO A 418 -9.10 -54.11 33.88
CA PRO A 418 -8.19 -54.86 34.72
C PRO A 418 -8.66 -56.33 34.80
N ALA A 419 -7.71 -57.25 34.62
CA ALA A 419 -7.97 -58.68 34.66
C ALA A 419 -8.67 -59.07 35.98
N PRO A 420 -9.71 -59.92 35.93
CA PRO A 420 -10.38 -60.39 37.13
C PRO A 420 -9.40 -61.19 38.01
N ALA A 421 -9.48 -60.99 39.32
CA ALA A 421 -8.70 -61.70 40.32
C ALA A 421 -8.92 -63.23 40.22
N PRO A 422 -7.90 -64.06 40.47
CA PRO A 422 -8.02 -65.51 40.35
C PRO A 422 -9.03 -66.06 41.38
N ALA A 423 -9.99 -66.85 40.90
CA ALA A 423 -10.94 -67.58 41.73
C ALA A 423 -10.23 -68.75 42.45
N PRO A 424 -10.64 -69.11 43.68
CA PRO A 424 -10.05 -70.22 44.41
C PRO A 424 -10.39 -71.57 43.75
N ALA A 425 -9.40 -72.46 43.77
CA ALA A 425 -9.45 -73.79 43.19
C ALA A 425 -10.62 -74.62 43.73
N THR A 426 -11.43 -75.17 42.84
CA THR A 426 -12.42 -76.22 43.15
C THR A 426 -12.08 -77.47 42.36
N VAL A 427 -12.13 -78.59 43.07
CA VAL A 427 -11.65 -79.93 42.70
C VAL A 427 -12.53 -80.57 41.61
N LEU A 428 -11.87 -81.28 40.70
CA LEU A 428 -12.39 -82.03 39.55
C LEU A 428 -13.31 -83.19 39.93
N VAL A 429 -14.41 -83.39 39.19
CA VAL A 429 -15.13 -84.68 39.09
C VAL A 429 -15.81 -84.80 37.70
N PHE A 430 -15.19 -85.65 36.85
CA PHE A 430 -15.75 -86.57 35.83
C PHE A 430 -15.91 -86.21 34.33
N ASP A 431 -15.64 -87.26 33.55
CA ASP A 431 -15.28 -87.44 32.13
C ASP A 431 -16.44 -87.43 31.09
N GLU A 432 -16.08 -86.94 29.87
CA GLU A 432 -16.37 -87.35 28.46
C GLU A 432 -17.74 -87.97 28.02
N PRO A 433 -18.11 -88.02 26.69
CA PRO A 433 -17.30 -87.93 25.46
C PRO A 433 -17.89 -87.07 24.29
N PRO A 434 -17.25 -87.00 23.09
CA PRO A 434 -17.50 -85.98 22.06
C PRO A 434 -18.45 -86.42 20.92
N ILE A 435 -18.98 -85.46 20.15
CA ILE A 435 -19.69 -85.71 18.87
C ILE A 435 -19.22 -84.72 17.79
N ASP A 436 -19.09 -85.31 16.59
CA ASP A 436 -18.44 -84.92 15.35
C ASP A 436 -18.86 -83.62 14.65
N VAL A 437 -17.92 -83.16 13.82
CA VAL A 437 -17.96 -82.02 12.90
C VAL A 437 -18.52 -82.46 11.53
N GLU A 438 -19.45 -81.69 10.97
CA GLU A 438 -19.87 -81.78 9.56
C GLU A 438 -19.81 -80.38 8.90
N PRO A 439 -19.19 -80.21 7.71
CA PRO A 439 -19.05 -78.91 7.04
C PRO A 439 -20.22 -78.61 6.06
N LEU A 440 -20.59 -77.33 5.97
CA LEU A 440 -21.59 -76.80 5.03
C LEU A 440 -21.04 -76.71 3.58
N PRO A 441 -21.87 -76.93 2.54
CA PRO A 441 -21.42 -76.98 1.16
C PRO A 441 -21.35 -75.60 0.49
N MET A 442 -20.40 -75.52 -0.44
CA MET A 442 -20.19 -74.47 -1.44
C MET A 442 -21.29 -74.49 -2.51
N LEU A 443 -21.65 -73.32 -3.05
CA LEU A 443 -22.38 -73.18 -4.31
C LEU A 443 -21.75 -72.07 -5.14
N ASP A 444 -21.73 -72.35 -6.45
CA ASP A 444 -20.77 -71.93 -7.46
C ASP A 444 -21.03 -70.56 -8.11
N ASP A 445 -19.95 -70.10 -8.76
CA ASP A 445 -19.83 -69.02 -9.74
C ASP A 445 -20.76 -69.17 -10.98
N GLU A 446 -21.34 -68.06 -11.47
CA GLU A 446 -21.02 -67.50 -12.81
C GLU A 446 -21.75 -66.15 -13.10
N PRO A 447 -21.21 -65.28 -14.00
CA PRO A 447 -21.58 -63.88 -14.23
C PRO A 447 -22.21 -63.66 -15.64
N PRO A 448 -22.14 -62.47 -16.27
CA PRO A 448 -22.62 -61.13 -15.91
C PRO A 448 -23.73 -60.65 -16.89
N TYR A 449 -24.45 -59.57 -16.58
CA TYR A 449 -25.19 -58.82 -17.61
C TYR A 449 -25.00 -57.31 -17.44
N SER A 450 -25.11 -56.64 -18.59
CA SER A 450 -24.38 -55.47 -19.07
C SER A 450 -24.99 -54.11 -18.76
N ASP A 451 -24.14 -53.09 -18.89
CA ASP A 451 -24.47 -51.68 -19.16
C ASP A 451 -25.51 -51.54 -20.28
N GLU A 452 -26.56 -50.74 -20.03
CA GLU A 452 -27.22 -49.78 -20.92
C GLU A 452 -28.62 -49.47 -20.36
N ASP A 453 -28.79 -48.32 -19.70
CA ASP A 453 -29.83 -47.31 -19.97
C ASP A 453 -30.05 -46.33 -18.80
N ARG A 454 -29.67 -45.07 -19.05
CA ARG A 454 -30.36 -43.82 -18.68
C ARG A 454 -30.29 -43.26 -17.24
N PRO A 455 -30.55 -41.95 -17.05
CA PRO A 455 -30.13 -40.81 -17.86
C PRO A 455 -29.57 -39.64 -17.01
N ALA A 456 -28.92 -38.72 -17.71
CA ALA A 456 -28.50 -37.41 -17.22
C ALA A 456 -29.68 -36.51 -16.79
N ASN A 457 -29.43 -35.69 -15.77
CA ASN A 457 -29.85 -34.28 -15.62
C ASN A 457 -30.13 -33.96 -14.15
N TRP A 458 -29.19 -33.35 -13.40
CA TRP A 458 -29.53 -32.40 -12.33
C TRP A 458 -28.42 -31.34 -12.22
N LEU A 459 -28.89 -30.09 -12.16
CA LEU A 459 -28.21 -28.79 -12.20
C LEU A 459 -27.07 -28.59 -11.19
#